data_AF-A0AAT9LRS2-F1
#
_entry.id   AF-A0AAT9LRS2-F1
#
_cell.length_a   1.000
_cell.length_b   1.000
_cell.length_c   1.000
_cell.angle_alpha   90.00
_cell.angle_beta   90.00
_cell.angle_gamma   90.00
#
_symmetry.space_group_name_H-M   'P 1'
#
loop_
_entity.id
_entity.type
_entity.pdbx_description
1 polymer ?
#
loop_
_entity_poly.entity_id
_entity_poly.type
_entity_poly.pdbx_seq_one_letter_code
_entity_poly.pdbx_strand_id
1 'polypeptide(L)' 'MNTEYYAGWGTLTLINAGLAQGKNRSGLNWFLLSLLLGPIATFLIVVLSPLPPRAS' A
#
# COMPACT_ATOMS: atom_id res chain seq x y z
N MET A 1 21.66 11.51 1.22
CA MET A 1 20.40 10.83 1.62
C MET A 1 20.74 9.38 1.93
N ASN A 2 20.32 8.89 3.09
CA ASN A 2 20.79 7.62 3.65
C ASN A 2 20.05 6.44 2.99
N THR A 3 20.77 5.45 2.46
CA THR A 3 20.21 4.26 1.79
C THR A 3 19.10 3.56 2.60
N GLU A 4 19.21 3.57 3.92
CA GLU A 4 18.23 3.05 4.87
C GLU A 4 16.84 3.70 4.72
N TYR A 5 16.79 5.00 4.39
CA TYR A 5 15.54 5.71 4.15
C TYR A 5 14.84 5.17 2.89
N TYR A 6 15.57 4.95 1.80
CA TYR A 6 15.00 4.38 0.57
C TYR A 6 14.60 2.92 0.74
N ALA A 7 15.39 2.13 1.48
CA ALA A 7 15.05 0.76 1.81
C ALA A 7 13.79 0.70 2.70
N GLY A 8 13.72 1.51 3.75
CA GLY A 8 12.55 1.62 4.61
C GLY A 8 11.30 2.08 3.87
N TRP A 9 11.47 3.03 2.93
CA TRP A 9 10.39 3.46 2.03
C TRP A 9 9.93 2.30 1.14
N GLY A 10 10.83 1.60 0.46
CA GLY A 10 10.48 0.44 -0.38
C GLY A 10 9.83 -0.71 0.39
N THR A 11 10.25 -0.96 1.63
CA THR A 11 9.58 -1.92 2.50
C THR A 11 8.17 -1.47 2.86
N LEU A 12 7.97 -0.18 3.21
CA LEU A 12 6.65 0.38 3.49
C LEU A 12 5.71 0.27 2.30
N THR A 13 6.19 0.53 1.08
CA THR A 13 5.37 0.44 -0.14
C THR A 13 4.90 -0.99 -0.40
N LEU A 14 5.76 -1.97 -0.15
CA LEU A 14 5.42 -3.39 -0.26
C LEU A 14 4.40 -3.82 0.80
N ILE A 15 4.57 -3.37 2.05
CA ILE A 15 3.60 -3.63 3.14
C ILE A 15 2.23 -3.05 2.80
N ASN A 16 2.18 -1.81 2.31
CA ASN A 16 0.93 -1.17 1.90
C ASN A 16 0.24 -1.92 0.76
N ALA A 17 0.99 -2.47 -0.19
CA ALA A 17 0.45 -3.32 -1.24
C ALA A 17 -0.22 -4.60 -0.69
N GLY A 18 0.37 -5.22 0.33
CA GLY A 18 -0.21 -6.37 1.05
C GLY A 18 -1.45 -5.99 1.86
N LEU A 19 -1.40 -4.88 2.60
CA LEU A 19 -2.54 -4.36 3.36
C LEU A 19 -3.75 -4.05 2.45
N ALA A 20 -3.49 -3.50 1.26
CA ALA A 20 -4.53 -3.23 0.28
C ALA A 20 -5.17 -4.52 -0.27
N GLN A 21 -4.37 -5.55 -0.55
CA GLN A 21 -4.87 -6.86 -0.98
C GLN A 21 -5.79 -7.50 0.06
N GLY A 22 -5.42 -7.41 1.34
CA GLY A 22 -6.27 -7.86 2.45
C GLY A 22 -7.62 -7.14 2.56
N LYS A 23 -7.81 -6.03 1.83
CA LYS A 23 -9.06 -5.26 1.75
C LYS A 23 -9.74 -5.39 0.39
N ASN A 24 -9.47 -6.47 -0.35
CA ASN A 24 -9.99 -6.75 -1.70
C ASN A 24 -9.62 -5.67 -2.75
N ARG A 25 -8.51 -4.94 -2.53
CA ARG A 25 -8.01 -3.93 -3.49
C ARG A 25 -6.84 -4.49 -4.31
N SER A 26 -6.55 -3.85 -5.44
CA SER A 26 -5.38 -4.19 -6.26
C SER A 26 -4.08 -3.87 -5.51
N GLY A 27 -3.30 -4.89 -5.16
CA GLY A 27 -2.00 -4.70 -4.51
C GLY A 27 -1.02 -3.88 -5.36
N LEU A 28 -0.96 -4.12 -6.66
CA LEU A 28 -0.05 -3.42 -7.57
C LEU A 28 -0.38 -1.92 -7.68
N ASN A 29 -1.67 -1.57 -7.76
CA ASN A 29 -2.06 -0.15 -7.80
C ASN A 29 -1.67 0.55 -6.50
N TRP A 30 -1.89 -0.11 -5.36
CA TRP A 30 -1.52 0.44 -4.06
C TRP A 30 -0.02 0.45 -3.78
N PHE A 31 0.75 -0.47 -4.37
CA PHE A 31 2.21 -0.42 -4.38
C PHE A 31 2.71 0.85 -5.07
N LEU A 32 2.25 1.09 -6.31
CA LEU A 32 2.65 2.27 -7.10
C LEU A 32 2.18 3.58 -6.45
N LEU A 33 0.95 3.61 -5.92
CA LEU A 33 0.45 4.76 -5.16
C LEU A 33 1.30 5.00 -3.90
N SER A 34 1.65 3.95 -3.17
CA SER A 34 2.48 4.07 -1.96
C SER A 34 3.89 4.53 -2.28
N LEU A 35 4.45 4.18 -3.45
CA LEU A 35 5.77 4.64 -3.85
C LEU A 35 5.85 6.18 -3.92
N LEU A 36 4.74 6.81 -4.28
CA LEU A 36 4.60 8.28 -4.35
C LEU A 36 4.13 8.90 -3.04
N LEU A 37 3.16 8.26 -2.36
CA LEU A 37 2.45 8.84 -1.20
C LEU A 37 2.99 8.39 0.16
N GLY A 38 3.73 7.29 0.21
CA GLY A 38 4.32 6.71 1.42
C GLY A 38 3.31 6.48 2.55
N PRO A 39 3.56 7.00 3.77
CA PRO A 39 2.66 6.84 4.91
C PRO A 39 1.22 7.32 4.69
N ILE A 40 0.99 8.27 3.77
CA ILE A 40 -0.35 8.74 3.44
C ILE A 40 -1.18 7.61 2.82
N ALA A 41 -0.56 6.77 1.98
CA ALA A 41 -1.23 5.59 1.44
C ALA A 41 -1.62 4.59 2.54
N THR A 42 -0.77 4.42 3.57
CA THR A 42 -1.10 3.58 4.73
C THR A 42 -2.35 4.08 5.43
N PHE A 43 -2.42 5.38 5.71
CA PHE A 43 -3.60 5.99 6.34
C PHE A 43 -4.87 5.72 5.53
N LEU A 44 -4.83 5.98 4.21
CA LEU A 44 -5.96 5.72 3.31
C LEU A 44 -6.37 4.24 3.31
N ILE A 45 -5.41 3.31 3.22
CA ILE A 45 -5.71 1.87 3.24
C ILE A 45 -6.41 1.48 4.54
N VAL A 46 -5.96 1.99 5.69
CA VAL A 46 -6.51 1.65 7.00
C VAL A 46 -7.93 2.17 7.15
N VAL A 47 -8.20 3.44 6.86
CA VAL A 47 -9.51 4.07 7.09
C VAL A 47 -10.59 3.65 6.10
N LEU A 48 -10.22 3.31 4.85
CA LEU A 48 -11.21 2.98 3.81
C LEU A 48 -11.72 1.55 3.94
N SER A 49 -13.01 1.30 4.20
CA SER A 49 -13.62 -0.05 4.30
C SER A 49 -13.24 -1.00 3.16
N PRO A 50 -13.10 -2.33 3.40
CA PRO A 50 -12.79 -3.28 2.34
C PRO A 50 -13.75 -3.20 1.15
N LEU A 51 -13.24 -3.46 -0.06
CA LEU A 51 -14.10 -3.62 -1.23
C LEU A 51 -14.83 -4.97 -1.16
N PRO A 52 -15.98 -5.12 -1.86
CA PRO A 52 -16.57 -6.43 -2.07
C PRO A 52 -15.56 -7.41 -2.67
N PRO A 53 -15.66 -8.72 -2.37
CA PRO A 53 -14.85 -9.73 -3.04
C PRO A 53 -14.95 -9.58 -4.55
N ARG A 54 -13.82 -9.70 -5.25
CA ARG A 54 -13.83 -9.67 -6.71
C ARG A 54 -14.60 -10.88 -7.21
N ALA A 55 -15.70 -10.65 -7.92
CA ALA A 55 -16.40 -11.73 -8.62
C ALA A 55 -15.41 -12.37 -9.60
N SER A 56 -15.22 -13.68 -9.45
CA SER A 56 -14.41 -14.53 -10.33
C SER A 56 -15.16 -14.83 -11.62
#